data_AF-A0A924M9N3-F1
#
_entry.id   AF-A0A924M9N3-F1
#
_cell.length_a   1.000
_cell.length_b   1.000
_cell.length_c   1.000
_cell.angle_alpha   90.00
_cell.angle_beta   90.00
_cell.angle_gamma   90.00
#
_symmetry.space_group_name_H-M   'P 1'
#
loop_
_entity.id
_entity.type
_entity.pdbx_description
1 polymer ?
#
loop_
_entity_poly.entity_id
_entity_poly.type
_entity_poly.pdbx_seq_one_letter_code
_entity_poly.pdbx_strand_id
1 'polypeptide(L)' 'KPFGKDCLNVIDLANMYSCSFIATDDVGIVYEDGSFEVWGRLDNSDIRGCSLLVL' A
#
# COMPACT_ATOMS: atom_id res chain seq x y z
N LYS A 1 12.54 -10.62 -12.00
CA LYS A 1 13.49 -10.17 -10.94
C LYS A 1 12.81 -9.04 -10.15
N PRO A 2 13.23 -8.72 -8.91
CA PRO A 2 12.71 -7.53 -8.23
C PRO A 2 13.02 -6.28 -9.05
N PHE A 3 11.99 -5.53 -9.39
CA PHE A 3 12.09 -4.22 -10.03
C PHE A 3 12.39 -3.14 -8.99
N GLY A 4 11.74 -3.22 -7.82
CA GLY A 4 11.96 -2.29 -6.71
C GLY A 4 11.36 -2.79 -5.41
N LYS A 5 11.86 -2.26 -4.28
CA LYS A 5 11.34 -2.50 -2.94
C LYS A 5 11.20 -1.17 -2.19
N ASP A 6 9.98 -0.78 -1.87
CA ASP A 6 9.67 0.46 -1.15
C ASP A 6 8.22 0.44 -0.61
N CYS A 7 7.72 1.58 -0.13
CA CYS A 7 6.34 1.76 0.29
C CYS A 7 5.36 1.62 -0.89
N LEU A 8 4.35 0.77 -0.71
CA LEU A 8 3.25 0.58 -1.64
C LEU A 8 2.23 1.69 -1.46
N ASN A 9 1.84 2.30 -2.59
CA ASN A 9 0.78 3.29 -2.63
C ASN A 9 -0.24 2.85 -3.68
N VAL A 10 -1.51 3.11 -3.41
CA VAL A 10 -2.62 2.77 -4.31
C VAL A 10 -3.17 4.05 -4.91
N ILE A 11 -3.31 4.08 -6.23
CA ILE A 11 -3.98 5.17 -6.95
C ILE A 11 -5.15 4.61 -7.77
N ASP A 12 -6.31 5.23 -7.63
CA ASP A 12 -7.48 5.00 -8.48
C ASP A 12 -7.69 6.23 -9.37
N LEU A 13 -7.37 6.09 -10.65
CA LEU A 13 -7.46 7.16 -11.64
C LEU A 13 -8.89 7.53 -12.03
N ALA A 14 -9.88 6.67 -11.74
CA ALA A 14 -11.28 6.92 -12.05
C ALA A 14 -12.04 7.54 -10.87
N ASN A 15 -11.47 7.52 -9.67
CA ASN A 15 -12.10 8.07 -8.49
C ASN A 15 -12.00 9.60 -8.45
N MET A 16 -13.12 10.27 -8.73
CA MET A 16 -13.24 11.74 -8.72
C MET A 16 -13.83 12.28 -7.41
N TYR A 17 -14.58 11.46 -6.68
CA TYR A 17 -15.48 11.92 -5.62
C TYR A 17 -14.99 11.62 -4.20
N SER A 18 -13.90 10.86 -4.05
CA SER A 18 -13.30 10.57 -2.75
C SER A 18 -11.77 10.52 -2.83
N CYS A 19 -11.13 9.82 -1.90
CA CYS A 19 -9.67 9.71 -1.84
C CYS A 19 -9.17 8.81 -2.97
N SER A 20 -8.57 9.39 -4.00
CA SER A 20 -8.02 8.68 -5.16
C SER A 20 -6.62 8.14 -4.94
N PHE A 21 -5.93 8.55 -3.88
CA PHE A 21 -4.57 8.13 -3.56
C PHE A 21 -4.46 7.73 -2.09
N ILE A 22 -4.02 6.50 -1.82
CA ILE A 22 -3.83 5.96 -0.48
C ILE A 22 -2.35 5.61 -0.32
N ALA A 23 -1.68 6.32 0.58
CA ALA A 23 -0.37 5.91 1.09
C ALA A 23 -0.59 4.89 2.20
N THR A 24 -0.13 3.64 1.99
CA THR A 24 -0.56 2.56 2.87
C THR A 24 0.37 2.34 4.05
N ASP A 25 1.65 2.74 3.96
CA ASP A 25 2.75 2.35 4.84
C ASP A 25 3.11 0.85 4.78
N ASP A 26 2.64 0.13 3.75
CA ASP A 26 3.05 -1.25 3.51
C ASP A 26 4.33 -1.27 2.68
N VAL A 27 5.32 -2.05 3.11
CA VAL A 27 6.52 -2.31 2.32
C VAL A 27 6.21 -3.41 1.31
N GLY A 28 6.43 -3.14 0.03
CA GLY A 28 6.25 -4.11 -1.03
C GLY A 28 7.46 -4.28 -1.92
N ILE A 29 7.48 -5.42 -2.62
CA ILE A 29 8.44 -5.71 -3.68
C ILE A 29 7.64 -5.82 -4.97
N VAL A 30 7.99 -5.02 -5.97
CA VAL A 30 7.40 -5.07 -7.31
C VAL A 30 8.31 -5.89 -8.21
N TYR A 31 7.72 -6.72 -9.06
CA TYR A 31 8.42 -7.57 -10.02
C TYR A 31 8.24 -7.03 -11.44
N GLU A 32 9.16 -7.40 -12.34
CA GLU A 32 9.17 -6.95 -13.74
C GLU A 32 7.89 -7.33 -14.52
N ASP A 33 7.14 -8.35 -14.09
CA ASP A 33 5.88 -8.77 -14.71
C ASP A 33 4.66 -7.97 -14.22
N GLY A 34 4.88 -6.97 -13.37
CA GLY A 34 3.84 -6.12 -12.79
C GLY A 34 3.18 -6.72 -11.56
N SER A 35 3.54 -7.94 -11.14
CA SER A 35 3.11 -8.48 -9.86
C SER A 35 3.86 -7.79 -8.70
N PHE A 36 3.28 -7.87 -7.51
CA PHE A 36 3.94 -7.39 -6.29
C PHE A 36 3.61 -8.31 -5.10
N GLU A 37 4.47 -8.27 -4.09
CA GLU A 37 4.23 -8.92 -2.80
C GLU A 37 4.27 -7.88 -1.67
N VAL A 38 3.46 -8.13 -0.64
CA VAL A 38 3.48 -7.34 0.61
C VAL A 38 4.45 -8.00 1.57
N TRP A 39 5.47 -7.26 2.00
CA TRP A 39 6.57 -7.77 2.83
C TRP A 39 6.45 -7.38 4.30
N GLY A 40 5.66 -6.35 4.61
CA GLY A 40 5.48 -5.85 5.97
C GLY A 40 5.01 -4.40 5.99
N ARG A 41 5.29 -3.70 7.08
CA ARG A 41 4.91 -2.29 7.30
C ARG A 41 6.16 -1.46 7.58
N LEU A 42 6.10 -0.16 7.32
CA LEU A 42 7.15 0.77 7.75
C LEU A 42 7.23 0.85 9.29
N ASP A 43 8.40 1.19 9.80
CA ASP A 43 8.61 1.45 11.22
C ASP A 43 7.75 2.63 11.68
N ASN A 44 7.20 2.53 12.89
CA ASN A 44 6.26 3.51 13.47
C ASN A 44 4.99 3.75 12.64
N SER A 45 4.63 2.84 11.74
CA SER A 45 3.33 2.87 11.06
C SER A 45 2.18 2.65 12.05
N ASP A 46 1.02 3.22 11.73
CA ASP A 46 -0.18 3.02 12.54
C ASP A 46 -0.57 1.54 12.59
N ILE A 47 -1.00 1.11 13.78
CA ILE A 47 -1.59 -0.21 13.97
C ILE A 47 -2.91 -0.24 13.20
N ARG A 48 -3.06 -1.23 12.32
CA ARG A 48 -4.29 -1.48 11.57
C ARG A 48 -4.86 -2.85 11.92
N GLY A 49 -6.18 -2.95 11.98
CA GLY A 49 -6.91 -4.18 12.27
C GLY A 49 -8.40 -3.93 12.20
N CYS A 50 -9.21 -4.97 11.97
CA CYS A 50 -10.65 -4.82 11.78
C CYS A 50 -11.33 -4.10 12.96
N SER A 51 -10.83 -4.29 14.18
CA SER A 51 -11.34 -3.61 15.39
C SER A 51 -11.01 -2.11 15.45
N LEU A 52 -10.11 -1.63 14.60
CA LEU A 52 -9.68 -0.23 14.52
C LEU A 52 -10.35 0.51 13.34
N LEU A 53 -11.15 -0.18 12.54
CA LEU A 53 -11.98 0.42 11.49
C LEU A 53 -13.34 0.91 12.02
N VAL A 54 -13.54 0.89 13.34
CA VAL A 54 -14.79 1.28 14.01
C VAL A 54 -14.67 2.72 14.51
N LEU A 55 -14.71 3.68 13.59
CA LEU A 55 -15.04 5.09 13.87
C LEU A 55 -15.86 5.65 12.71
#